data_AF-A0A9X6SS90-F1
#
_entry.id   AF-A0A9X6SS90-F1
#
_cell.length_a   1.000
_cell.length_b   1.000
_cell.length_c   1.000
_cell.angle_alpha   90.00
_cell.angle_beta   90.00
_cell.angle_gamma   90.00
#
_symmetry.space_group_name_H-M   'P 1'
#
loop_
_entity.id
_entity.type
_entity.pdbx_description
1 polymer ?
#
loop_
_entity_poly.entity_id
_entity_poly.type
_entity_poly.pdbx_seq_one_letter_code
_entity_poly.pdbx_strand_id
1 'polypeptide(L)'
;MPSLTPFMYKPRYETAKPYLVYSVGCDKPETTYGFMQGYWECTHCGEGNQFRFYDEDHYPNYVATCPGCKKDFIAEDDTDYDY
;
A
#
# COMPACT_ATOMS: atom_id res chain seq x y z
N MET A 1 1.37 6.85 -13.53
CA MET A 1 1.97 6.78 -12.18
C MET A 1 1.17 5.77 -11.37
N PRO A 2 1.81 5.01 -10.47
CA PRO A 2 1.13 3.99 -9.67
C PRO A 2 0.06 4.65 -8.81
N SER A 3 -1.22 4.39 -9.10
CA SER A 3 -2.31 4.88 -8.25
C SER A 3 -2.46 3.99 -7.02
N LEU A 4 -2.89 4.59 -5.91
CA LEU A 4 -3.30 3.82 -4.74
C LEU A 4 -4.71 3.28 -4.95
N THR A 5 -4.81 1.99 -5.20
CA THR A 5 -6.10 1.33 -5.40
C THR A 5 -6.58 0.75 -4.07
N PRO A 6 -7.66 1.28 -3.47
CA PRO A 6 -8.24 0.73 -2.24
C PRO A 6 -8.90 -0.62 -2.50
N PHE A 7 -8.75 -1.58 -1.59
CA PHE A 7 -9.46 -2.85 -1.65
C PHE A 7 -9.69 -3.43 -0.24
N MET A 8 -10.64 -4.36 -0.13
CA MET A 8 -10.90 -5.08 1.12
C MET A 8 -10.02 -6.31 1.18
N TYR A 9 -9.01 -6.28 2.04
CA TYR A 9 -8.15 -7.44 2.27
C TYR A 9 -8.76 -8.35 3.33
N LYS A 10 -8.74 -9.65 3.05
CA LYS A 10 -9.05 -10.69 4.02
C LYS A 10 -7.87 -11.65 4.11
N PRO A 11 -7.20 -11.77 5.27
CA PRO A 11 -6.14 -12.75 5.42
C PRO A 11 -6.71 -14.16 5.22
N ARG A 12 -6.00 -15.00 4.45
CA ARG A 12 -6.47 -16.35 4.12
C ARG A 12 -6.51 -17.28 5.34
N TYR A 13 -5.63 -17.04 6.32
CA TYR A 13 -5.41 -17.93 7.47
C TYR A 13 -5.83 -17.33 8.82
N GLU A 14 -6.35 -16.10 8.84
CA GLU A 14 -6.83 -15.47 10.08
C GLU A 14 -8.36 -15.36 10.08
N THR A 15 -8.95 -15.43 11.28
CA THR A 15 -10.38 -15.15 11.49
C THR A 15 -10.70 -13.65 11.47
N ALA A 16 -9.75 -12.80 11.06
CA ALA A 16 -9.94 -11.37 10.96
C ALA A 16 -11.05 -11.03 9.96
N LYS A 17 -11.87 -10.03 10.29
CA LYS A 17 -12.82 -9.45 9.34
C LYS A 17 -12.04 -8.77 8.22
N PRO A 18 -12.57 -8.73 6.99
CA PRO A 18 -11.96 -7.94 5.92
C PRO A 18 -11.79 -6.49 6.37
N TYR A 19 -10.65 -5.88 6.05
CA TYR A 19 -10.35 -4.48 6.36
C TYR A 19 -9.82 -3.75 5.14
N LEU A 20 -10.01 -2.43 5.12
CA LEU A 20 -9.60 -1.57 4.02
C LEU A 20 -8.09 -1.37 4.06
N VAL A 21 -7.47 -1.59 2.91
CA VAL A 21 -6.04 -1.39 2.66
C VAL A 21 -5.87 -0.84 1.25
N TYR A 22 -4.66 -0.40 0.94
CA TYR A 22 -4.32 0.12 -0.37
C TYR A 22 -3.33 -0.81 -1.07
N SER A 23 -3.30 -0.74 -2.40
CA SER A 23 -2.29 -1.35 -3.26
C SER A 23 -1.57 -0.27 -4.06
N VAL A 24 -0.24 -0.36 -4.21
CA VAL A 24 0.54 0.55 -5.05
C VAL A 24 0.68 -0.10 -6.42
N GLY A 25 0.32 0.61 -7.49
CA GLY A 25 0.60 0.14 -8.86
C GLY A 25 -0.13 -1.14 -9.29
N CYS A 26 -1.13 -1.58 -8.51
CA CYS A 26 -1.93 -2.75 -8.83
C CYS A 26 -3.35 -2.34 -9.21
N ASP A 27 -3.76 -2.65 -10.43
CA ASP A 27 -5.11 -2.37 -10.93
C ASP A 27 -6.14 -3.43 -10.52
N LYS A 28 -5.68 -4.62 -10.08
CA LYS A 28 -6.54 -5.76 -9.69
C LYS A 28 -6.10 -6.42 -8.38
N PRO A 29 -5.99 -5.65 -7.28
CA PRO A 29 -5.50 -6.14 -6.01
C PRO A 29 -6.24 -7.38 -5.49
N GLU A 30 -7.55 -7.51 -5.73
CA GLU A 30 -8.37 -8.64 -5.26
C GLU A 30 -7.98 -10.01 -5.83
N THR A 31 -7.21 -10.05 -6.92
CA THR A 31 -6.80 -11.30 -7.60
C THR A 31 -5.29 -11.54 -7.60
N THR A 32 -4.51 -10.54 -7.16
CA THR A 32 -3.05 -10.58 -7.11
C THR A 32 -2.60 -11.17 -5.76
N TYR A 33 -1.53 -11.97 -5.76
CA TYR A 33 -0.93 -12.55 -4.55
C TYR A 33 0.51 -12.02 -4.39
N GLY A 34 0.92 -11.59 -3.19
CA GLY A 34 2.25 -11.01 -2.92
C GLY A 34 2.48 -10.67 -1.45
N PHE A 35 3.74 -10.32 -1.06
CA PHE A 35 4.24 -10.39 0.32
C PHE A 35 4.61 -9.06 1.03
N MET A 36 4.42 -7.87 0.45
CA MET A 36 4.66 -6.62 1.21
C MET A 36 3.44 -6.19 2.00
N GLN A 37 3.64 -6.02 3.30
CA GLN A 37 2.70 -5.43 4.25
C GLN A 37 3.44 -4.27 4.90
N GLY A 38 2.96 -3.05 4.70
CA GLY A 38 3.64 -1.86 5.22
C GLY A 38 2.63 -0.79 5.60
N TYR A 39 3.13 0.37 5.98
CA TYR A 39 2.34 1.57 6.20
C TYR A 39 2.76 2.63 5.19
N TRP A 40 1.85 3.54 4.84
CA TRP A 40 2.21 4.76 4.11
C TRP A 40 1.73 5.97 4.87
N GLU A 41 2.45 7.07 4.73
CA GLU A 41 2.02 8.38 5.19
C GLU A 41 2.23 9.40 4.07
N CYS A 42 1.18 10.15 3.73
CA CYS A 42 1.27 11.21 2.73
C CYS A 42 1.95 12.43 3.34
N THR A 43 3.10 12.80 2.78
CA THR A 43 3.89 13.97 3.19
C THR A 43 3.18 15.32 3.03
N HIS A 44 2.05 15.38 2.31
CA HIS A 44 1.29 16.62 2.10
C HIS A 44 0.15 16.84 3.09
N CYS A 45 -0.52 15.78 3.53
CA CYS A 45 -1.71 15.88 4.37
C CYS A 45 -1.63 15.03 5.65
N GLY A 46 -0.58 14.22 5.82
CA GLY A 46 -0.38 13.34 6.98
C GLY A 46 -1.36 12.17 7.06
N GLU A 47 -2.20 11.95 6.04
CA GLU A 47 -3.04 10.75 6.00
C GLU A 47 -2.18 9.54 5.71
N GLY A 48 -2.51 8.41 6.31
CA GLY A 48 -1.77 7.17 6.13
C GLY A 48 -2.59 5.94 6.44
N ASN A 49 -2.23 4.80 5.84
CA ASN A 49 -2.89 3.53 6.08
C ASN A 49 -1.98 2.34 5.75
N GLN A 50 -2.45 1.12 5.99
CA GLN A 50 -1.73 -0.10 5.64
C GLN A 50 -1.75 -0.38 4.13
N PHE A 51 -0.62 -0.84 3.61
CA PHE A 51 -0.45 -1.43 2.29
C PHE A 51 -0.43 -2.96 2.35
N ARG A 52 -0.89 -3.60 1.27
CA ARG A 52 -0.93 -5.07 1.14
C ARG A 52 -0.40 -5.63 -0.18
N PHE A 53 0.48 -4.91 -0.89
CA PHE A 53 1.01 -5.37 -2.18
C PHE A 53 2.45 -5.00 -2.45
N TYR A 54 3.04 -5.80 -3.36
CA TYR A 54 4.43 -5.81 -3.76
C TYR A 54 4.59 -5.10 -5.11
N ASP A 55 5.49 -4.11 -5.16
CA ASP A 55 5.99 -3.51 -6.38
C ASP A 55 7.53 -3.64 -6.31
N GLU A 56 8.15 -4.45 -7.17
CA GLU A 56 9.62 -4.58 -7.20
C GLU A 56 10.27 -3.51 -8.06
N ASP A 57 9.53 -2.99 -9.03
CA ASP A 57 10.07 -2.11 -10.06
C ASP A 57 10.47 -0.75 -9.47
N HIS A 58 9.91 -0.40 -8.31
CA HIS A 58 10.06 0.90 -7.67
C HIS A 58 10.66 0.86 -6.26
N TYR A 59 11.20 -0.27 -5.81
CA TYR A 59 11.88 -0.36 -4.51
C TYR A 59 13.12 0.57 -4.46
N PRO A 60 13.36 1.33 -3.36
CA PRO A 60 12.57 1.44 -2.12
C PRO A 60 11.55 2.60 -2.12
N ASN A 61 11.42 3.37 -3.22
CA ASN A 61 10.65 4.60 -3.28
C ASN A 61 9.37 4.43 -4.11
N TYR A 62 8.28 4.11 -3.44
CA TYR A 62 6.99 3.87 -4.07
C TYR A 62 6.25 5.18 -4.37
N VAL A 63 6.41 5.73 -5.57
CA VAL A 63 5.65 6.93 -5.98
C VAL A 63 4.16 6.59 -6.07
N ALA A 64 3.37 7.27 -5.27
CA ALA A 64 1.95 7.03 -5.07
C ALA A 64 1.15 8.34 -5.08
N THR A 65 -0.11 8.28 -5.50
CA THR A 65 -1.04 9.43 -5.40
C THR A 65 -1.96 9.27 -4.19
N CYS A 66 -1.96 10.24 -3.28
CA CYS A 66 -2.78 10.21 -2.07
C CYS A 66 -4.28 10.24 -2.41
N PRO A 67 -5.11 9.32 -1.86
CA PRO A 67 -6.54 9.30 -2.12
C PRO A 67 -7.29 10.52 -1.55
N GLY A 68 -6.79 11.12 -0.45
CA GLY A 68 -7.37 12.31 0.18
C GLY A 68 -7.03 13.58 -0.59
N CYS A 69 -5.76 13.98 -0.60
CA CYS A 69 -5.34 15.28 -1.17
C CYS A 69 -5.03 15.26 -2.68
N LYS A 70 -5.05 14.09 -3.32
CA LYS A 70 -4.74 13.88 -4.76
C LYS A 70 -3.35 14.35 -5.18
N LYS A 71 -2.44 14.54 -4.24
CA LYS A 71 -1.04 14.87 -4.51
C LYS A 71 -0.18 13.61 -4.51
N ASP A 72 0.86 13.67 -5.32
CA ASP A 72 1.84 12.60 -5.40
C ASP A 72 2.81 12.68 -4.22
N PHE A 73 3.15 11.53 -3.66
CA PHE A 73 4.08 11.37 -2.55
C PHE A 73 4.87 10.07 -2.74
N ILE A 74 5.96 9.93 -1.99
CA ILE A 74 6.72 8.69 -1.93
C ILE A 74 6.19 7.93 -0.71
N ALA A 75 5.55 6.80 -0.93
CA ALA A 75 5.25 5.86 0.14
C ALA A 75 6.56 5.17 0.53
N GLU A 76 6.94 5.31 1.79
CA GLU A 76 8.08 4.61 2.37
C GLU A 76 7.57 3.29 2.95
N ASP A 77 8.30 2.21 2.66
CA ASP A 77 8.07 0.92 3.31
C ASP A 77 8.65 0.97 4.73
N ASP A 78 7.80 1.20 5.73
CA ASP A 78 8.16 1.17 7.17
C ASP A 78 8.35 -0.28 7.71
N THR A 79 8.54 -1.26 6.82
CA THR A 79 9.05 -2.55 7.24
C THR A 79 10.51 -2.35 7.62
N ASP A 80 10.78 -2.14 8.91
CA ASP A 80 12.12 -2.18 9.50
C ASP A 80 12.80 -3.48 9.07
N TYR A 81 13.60 -3.43 8.01
CA TYR A 81 14.64 -4.43 7.77
C TYR A 81 15.79 -4.11 8.72
N ASP A 82 15.56 -4.34 10.02
CA ASP A 82 16.62 -4.42 11.01
C ASP A 82 17.52 -5.61 10.61
N TYR A 83 18.69 -5.29 10.04
CA TYR A 83 19.76 -6.23 9.69
C TYR A 83 20.62 -6.59 10.89
#